data_AF-A0A7S1RRA8-F1
#
_entry.id   AF-A0A7S1RRA8-F1
#
_cell.length_a   1.000
_cell.length_b   1.000
_cell.length_c   1.000
_cell.angle_alpha   90.00
_cell.angle_beta   90.00
_cell.angle_gamma   90.00
#
_symmetry.space_group_name_H-M   'P 1'
#
loop_
_entity.id
_entity.type
_entity.pdbx_description
1 polymer ?
#
loop_
_entity_poly.entity_id
_entity_poly.type
_entity_poly.pdbx_seq_one_letter_code
_entity_poly.pdbx_strand_id
1 'polypeptide(L)'
;FSGAGLRFCGNQGSAHHRHSSGLYFHKKGRCVVHLGHRRHGADDIATGERLNLIVWNRNSEYRKSKGYERYNLQGANTGYEREASPPDKVCLSYTHDRDYGVFAERSEKNRERRGNGWCPPRHAEYAGFQAEAAA
;
A
#
# COMPACT_ATOMS: atom_id res chain seq x y z
N PHE A 1 -10.25 1.83 -23.32
CA PHE A 1 -9.11 1.18 -22.67
C PHE A 1 -9.58 -0.09 -21.96
N SER A 2 -8.67 -1.00 -21.64
CA SER A 2 -8.95 -2.20 -20.83
C SER A 2 -7.91 -2.35 -19.71
N GLY A 3 -8.21 -3.16 -18.69
CA GLY A 3 -7.41 -3.23 -17.46
C GLY A 3 -7.61 -2.02 -16.56
N ALA A 4 -6.52 -1.53 -15.96
CA ALA A 4 -6.47 -0.26 -15.22
C ALA A 4 -7.39 -0.18 -13.98
N GLY A 5 -7.69 -1.31 -13.36
CA GLY A 5 -8.50 -1.39 -12.15
C GLY A 5 -7.84 -0.63 -10.99
N LEU A 6 -8.65 0.07 -10.20
CA LEU A 6 -8.19 0.65 -8.94
C LEU A 6 -8.31 -0.42 -7.85
N ARG A 7 -7.17 -0.99 -7.47
CA ARG A 7 -7.04 -2.02 -6.45
C ARG A 7 -7.03 -1.37 -5.07
N PHE A 8 -7.83 -1.90 -4.15
CA PHE A 8 -7.79 -1.56 -2.74
C PHE A 8 -7.25 -2.73 -1.93
N CYS A 9 -6.31 -2.43 -1.05
CA CYS A 9 -5.85 -3.31 0.01
C CYS A 9 -6.38 -2.80 1.36
N GLY A 10 -5.95 -3.34 2.49
CA GLY A 10 -6.43 -2.88 3.79
C GLY A 10 -5.93 -1.47 4.19
N ASN A 11 -6.32 -1.05 5.40
CA ASN A 11 -5.92 0.23 5.98
C ASN A 11 -4.54 0.11 6.59
N GLN A 12 -3.60 1.00 6.25
CA GLN A 12 -2.26 1.03 6.83
C GLN A 12 -2.31 0.89 8.36
N GLY A 13 -1.49 -0.03 8.89
CA GLY A 13 -1.44 -0.34 10.31
C GLY A 13 -2.43 -1.38 10.79
N SER A 14 -3.35 -1.89 9.97
CA SER A 14 -4.17 -3.05 10.36
C SER A 14 -3.46 -4.36 10.08
N ALA A 15 -3.85 -5.43 10.77
CA ALA A 15 -3.33 -6.78 10.57
C ALA A 15 -3.48 -7.30 9.12
N HIS A 16 -4.41 -6.72 8.34
CA HIS A 16 -4.70 -7.10 6.96
C HIS A 16 -4.40 -6.00 5.93
N HIS A 17 -3.52 -5.04 6.26
CA HIS A 17 -3.31 -3.88 5.40
C HIS A 17 -2.68 -4.17 4.03
N ARG A 18 -2.07 -5.35 3.88
CA ARG A 18 -1.49 -5.86 2.63
C ARG A 18 -2.30 -7.01 2.01
N HIS A 19 -3.56 -7.16 2.40
CA HIS A 19 -4.51 -8.08 1.75
C HIS A 19 -5.51 -7.31 0.89
N SER A 20 -5.88 -7.91 -0.24
CA SER A 20 -6.83 -7.34 -1.18
C SER A 20 -8.21 -7.26 -0.55
N SER A 21 -8.87 -6.13 -0.74
CA SER A 21 -10.18 -5.84 -0.14
C SER A 21 -11.21 -5.33 -1.13
N GLY A 22 -10.78 -4.92 -2.32
CA GLY A 22 -11.70 -4.45 -3.35
C GLY A 22 -11.00 -4.12 -4.65
N LEU A 23 -11.79 -4.10 -5.71
CA LEU A 23 -11.39 -3.69 -7.05
C LEU A 23 -12.48 -2.80 -7.63
N TYR A 24 -12.09 -1.62 -8.07
CA TYR A 24 -12.99 -0.70 -8.76
C TYR A 24 -12.58 -0.55 -10.22
N PHE A 25 -13.49 -0.92 -11.13
CA PHE A 25 -13.30 -0.68 -12.55
C PHE A 25 -13.70 0.74 -12.91
N HIS A 26 -12.79 1.46 -13.55
CA HIS A 26 -13.00 2.85 -13.93
C HIS A 26 -14.24 3.02 -14.81
N LYS A 27 -15.07 4.01 -14.48
CA LYS A 27 -16.21 4.46 -15.28
C LYS A 27 -16.17 5.99 -15.38
N LYS A 28 -16.31 6.52 -16.60
CA LYS A 28 -16.33 7.97 -16.84
C LYS A 28 -17.46 8.63 -16.04
N GLY A 29 -17.19 9.81 -15.49
CA GLY A 29 -18.15 10.55 -14.66
C GLY A 29 -18.33 10.00 -13.24
N ARG A 30 -17.58 8.99 -12.82
CA ARG A 30 -17.62 8.48 -11.44
C ARG A 30 -16.41 8.93 -10.62
N CYS A 31 -16.67 9.27 -9.37
CA CYS A 31 -15.66 9.61 -8.38
C CYS A 31 -15.57 8.47 -7.34
N VAL A 32 -14.35 8.14 -6.92
CA VAL A 32 -14.10 7.25 -5.78
C VAL A 32 -13.45 8.07 -4.68
N VAL A 33 -14.04 8.03 -3.49
CA VAL A 33 -13.51 8.70 -2.29
C VAL A 33 -13.13 7.62 -1.29
N HIS A 34 -11.91 7.71 -0.76
CA HIS A 34 -11.42 6.80 0.27
C HIS A 34 -10.46 7.52 1.23
N LEU A 35 -10.19 6.89 2.37
CA LEU A 35 -9.24 7.42 3.35
C LEU A 35 -7.82 7.38 2.80
N GLY A 36 -7.00 8.39 3.10
CA GLY A 36 -5.62 8.46 2.62
C GLY A 36 -4.73 7.33 3.13
N HIS A 37 -5.06 6.73 4.28
CA HIS A 37 -4.36 5.56 4.81
C HIS A 37 -4.81 4.23 4.18
N ARG A 38 -5.82 4.23 3.31
CA ARG A 38 -6.22 3.03 2.57
C ARG A 38 -5.17 2.74 1.52
N ARG A 39 -4.50 1.60 1.62
CA ARG A 39 -3.55 1.19 0.59
C ARG A 39 -4.30 0.90 -0.70
N HIS A 40 -3.80 1.45 -1.80
CA HIS A 40 -4.40 1.27 -3.12
C HIS A 40 -3.33 1.40 -4.21
N GLY A 41 -3.66 0.92 -5.41
CA GLY A 41 -2.81 0.98 -6.58
C GLY A 41 -3.63 0.89 -7.86
N ALA A 42 -3.05 1.31 -8.97
CA ALA A 42 -3.64 1.11 -10.29
C ALA A 42 -3.01 -0.12 -10.94
N ASP A 43 -3.84 -1.08 -11.34
CA ASP A 43 -3.43 -2.21 -12.18
C ASP A 43 -2.99 -1.69 -13.56
N ASP A 44 -2.26 -2.51 -14.31
CA ASP A 44 -1.75 -2.14 -15.64
C ASP A 44 -2.85 -1.85 -16.66
N ILE A 45 -2.59 -0.91 -17.57
CA ILE A 45 -3.44 -0.64 -18.73
C ILE A 45 -3.08 -1.66 -19.81
N ALA A 46 -4.03 -2.49 -20.22
CA ALA A 46 -3.79 -3.50 -21.25
C ALA A 46 -3.95 -2.93 -22.67
N THR A 47 -4.94 -2.05 -22.89
CA THR A 47 -5.14 -1.38 -24.19
C THR A 47 -5.68 0.03 -24.01
N GLY A 48 -5.39 0.93 -24.96
CA GLY A 48 -5.88 2.32 -24.99
C GLY A 48 -5.32 3.20 -23.88
N GLU A 49 -6.00 4.31 -23.56
CA GLU A 49 -5.53 5.31 -22.61
C GLU A 49 -6.57 5.61 -21.51
N ARG A 50 -6.08 5.93 -20.30
CA ARG A 50 -6.90 6.32 -19.14
C ARG A 50 -6.40 7.66 -18.59
N LEU A 51 -7.29 8.66 -18.59
CA LEU A 51 -7.08 9.93 -17.91
C LEU A 51 -7.86 9.96 -16.60
N ASN A 52 -7.24 10.41 -15.52
CA ASN A 52 -7.90 10.62 -14.22
C ASN A 52 -7.49 11.96 -13.60
N LEU A 53 -8.33 12.47 -12.70
CA LEU A 53 -8.03 13.59 -11.80
C LEU A 53 -7.93 13.03 -10.38
N ILE A 54 -6.81 13.26 -9.71
CA ILE A 54 -6.59 12.84 -8.32
C ILE A 54 -6.53 14.09 -7.45
N VAL A 55 -7.38 14.16 -6.43
CA VAL A 55 -7.45 15.27 -5.48
C VAL A 55 -7.16 14.77 -4.08
N TRP A 56 -6.15 15.35 -3.43
CA TRP A 56 -5.80 15.05 -2.04
C TRP A 56 -6.39 16.09 -1.10
N ASN A 57 -7.37 15.69 -0.29
CA ASN A 57 -7.94 16.55 0.73
C ASN A 57 -7.20 16.38 2.06
N ARG A 58 -6.93 17.48 2.74
CA ARG A 58 -6.29 17.50 4.06
C ARG A 58 -7.21 18.20 5.06
N ASN A 59 -7.32 17.62 6.26
CA ASN A 59 -8.06 18.22 7.36
C ASN A 59 -7.05 18.66 8.43
N SER A 60 -7.01 19.96 8.74
CA SER A 60 -6.08 20.55 9.72
C SER A 60 -6.33 20.06 11.13
N GLU A 61 -7.60 19.91 11.53
CA GLU A 61 -7.98 19.48 12.88
C GLU A 61 -7.67 18.00 13.10
N TYR A 62 -7.95 17.15 12.10
CA TYR A 62 -7.57 15.74 12.16
C TYR A 62 -6.06 15.58 12.32
N ARG A 63 -5.25 16.39 11.61
CA ARG A 63 -3.79 16.33 11.69
C ARG A 63 -3.20 16.74 13.04
N LYS A 64 -3.96 17.47 13.85
CA LYS A 64 -3.61 17.78 15.25
C LYS A 64 -4.10 16.72 16.24
N SER A 65 -4.86 15.73 15.78
CA SER A 65 -5.45 14.71 16.65
C SER A 65 -4.46 13.58 16.94
N LYS A 66 -4.61 12.96 18.12
CA LYS A 66 -3.92 11.71 18.47
C LYS A 66 -4.16 10.58 17.47
N GLY A 67 -5.31 10.59 16.80
CA GLY A 67 -5.63 9.64 15.74
C GLY A 67 -4.67 9.75 14.55
N TYR A 68 -4.31 10.97 14.14
CA TYR A 68 -3.32 11.17 13.08
C TYR A 68 -1.91 10.78 13.51
N GLU A 69 -1.50 11.12 14.73
CA GLU A 69 -0.18 10.73 15.27
C GLU A 69 -0.02 9.20 15.31
N ARG A 70 -1.08 8.50 15.75
CA ARG A 70 -1.12 7.03 15.81
C ARG A 70 -0.78 6.38 14.46
N TYR A 71 -1.26 6.88 13.34
CA TYR A 71 -0.97 6.22 12.05
C TYR A 71 0.37 6.64 11.42
N ASN A 72 0.85 7.86 11.66
CA ASN A 72 2.06 8.34 11.00
C ASN A 72 3.35 7.91 11.68
N LEU A 73 3.32 7.63 12.98
CA LEU A 73 4.55 7.40 13.74
C LEU A 73 5.11 5.97 13.56
N GLN A 74 4.39 5.05 12.89
CA GLN A 74 4.83 3.68 12.55
C GLN A 74 5.57 2.94 13.69
N GLY A 75 5.22 3.24 14.93
CA GLY A 75 5.92 2.76 16.12
C GLY A 75 5.06 1.77 16.89
N ALA A 76 5.66 1.01 17.80
CA ALA A 76 4.94 0.02 18.60
C ALA A 76 3.78 0.63 19.40
N ASN A 77 3.95 1.88 19.85
CA ASN A 77 2.94 2.63 20.60
C ASN A 77 1.86 3.26 19.70
N THR A 78 1.98 3.10 18.39
CA THR A 78 1.16 3.77 17.38
C THR A 78 0.08 2.82 16.86
N GLY A 79 -0.10 1.67 17.51
CA GLY A 79 -1.16 0.72 17.22
C GLY A 79 -1.14 0.17 15.80
N TYR A 80 0.06 0.12 15.19
CA TYR A 80 0.33 -0.67 14.00
C TYR A 80 0.27 -2.14 14.43
N GLU A 81 -0.76 -2.83 13.99
CA GLU A 81 -1.00 -4.22 14.33
C GLU A 81 0.00 -5.12 13.61
N ARG A 82 0.34 -6.22 14.26
CA ARG A 82 1.08 -7.30 13.63
C ARG A 82 0.28 -7.83 12.45
N GLU A 83 0.93 -7.95 11.30
CA GLU A 83 0.32 -8.54 10.12
C GLU A 83 -0.10 -9.99 10.39
N ALA A 84 -1.31 -10.35 9.96
CA ALA A 84 -1.88 -11.67 10.19
C ALA A 84 -1.18 -12.76 9.38
N SER A 85 -0.68 -12.42 8.19
CA SER A 85 -0.09 -13.35 7.24
C SER A 85 0.74 -12.62 6.17
N PRO A 86 1.48 -13.34 5.32
CA PRO A 86 2.14 -12.75 4.14
C PRO A 86 1.19 -11.94 3.25
N PRO A 87 1.71 -10.95 2.49
CA PRO A 87 0.90 -10.07 1.67
C PRO A 87 0.32 -10.76 0.43
N ASP A 88 -0.82 -10.27 -0.06
CA ASP A 88 -1.28 -10.65 -1.40
C ASP A 88 -0.38 -10.02 -2.45
N LYS A 89 -0.03 -10.76 -3.52
CA LYS A 89 0.86 -10.26 -4.58
C LYS A 89 0.38 -8.95 -5.21
N VAL A 90 -0.94 -8.80 -5.40
CA VAL A 90 -1.56 -7.56 -5.94
C VAL A 90 -1.46 -6.36 -5.00
N CYS A 91 -1.12 -6.62 -3.73
CA CYS A 91 -0.92 -5.65 -2.68
C CYS A 91 0.56 -5.51 -2.32
N LEU A 92 1.50 -5.88 -3.20
CA LEU A 92 2.92 -5.60 -3.04
C LEU A 92 3.32 -4.25 -3.65
N SER A 93 4.37 -3.64 -3.11
CA SER A 93 4.92 -2.36 -3.55
C SER A 93 6.43 -2.38 -3.41
N TYR A 94 7.12 -2.28 -4.54
CA TYR A 94 8.58 -2.28 -4.61
C TYR A 94 9.25 -1.07 -3.96
N THR A 95 8.47 -0.05 -3.57
CA THR A 95 8.94 1.17 -2.88
C THR A 95 8.67 1.16 -1.38
N HIS A 96 7.76 0.32 -0.89
CA HIS A 96 7.32 0.35 0.51
C HIS A 96 7.58 -0.96 1.24
N ASP A 97 7.42 -2.10 0.57
CA ASP A 97 7.48 -3.41 1.21
C ASP A 97 8.93 -3.90 1.32
N ARG A 98 9.37 -4.19 2.54
CA ARG A 98 10.70 -4.71 2.89
C ARG A 98 10.93 -6.13 2.40
N ASP A 99 9.86 -6.88 2.14
CA ASP A 99 9.85 -8.26 1.67
C ASP A 99 9.44 -8.36 0.19
N TYR A 100 9.43 -7.25 -0.56
CA TYR A 100 9.00 -7.26 -1.96
C TYR A 100 9.69 -8.35 -2.79
N GLY A 101 11.02 -8.41 -2.74
CA GLY A 101 11.84 -9.40 -3.46
C GLY A 101 11.63 -10.85 -3.05
N VAL A 102 10.95 -11.13 -1.93
CA VAL A 102 10.58 -12.50 -1.52
C VAL A 102 9.38 -13.01 -2.32
N PHE A 103 8.49 -12.11 -2.72
CA PHE A 103 7.22 -12.48 -3.36
C PHE A 103 7.11 -12.09 -4.84
N ALA A 104 7.97 -11.17 -5.30
CA ALA A 104 7.96 -10.66 -6.65
C ALA A 104 9.38 -10.38 -7.16
N GLU A 105 9.61 -10.66 -8.44
CA GLU A 105 10.86 -10.31 -9.11
C GLU A 105 10.94 -8.80 -9.34
N ARG A 106 12.13 -8.24 -9.13
CA ARG A 106 12.40 -6.84 -9.43
C ARG A 106 12.67 -6.68 -10.92
N SER A 107 12.01 -5.69 -11.54
CA SER A 107 12.42 -5.20 -12.84
C SER A 107 13.70 -4.38 -12.75
N GLU A 108 14.40 -4.20 -13.87
CA GLU A 108 15.60 -3.37 -13.95
C GLU A 108 15.34 -1.94 -13.43
N LYS A 109 14.19 -1.36 -13.79
CA LYS A 109 13.74 -0.03 -13.35
C LYS A 109 13.59 0.12 -11.84
N ASN A 110 13.32 -0.99 -11.14
CA ASN A 110 13.02 -0.98 -9.72
C ASN A 110 14.17 -1.58 -8.89
N ARG A 111 15.27 -2.00 -9.51
CA ARG A 111 16.39 -2.67 -8.83
C ARG A 111 17.04 -1.78 -7.77
N GLU A 112 17.19 -0.48 -8.07
CA GLU A 112 17.78 0.52 -7.17
C GLU A 112 16.97 0.77 -5.88
N ARG A 113 15.70 0.34 -5.86
CA ARG A 113 14.82 0.50 -4.68
C ARG A 113 14.89 -0.70 -3.72
N ARG A 114 15.72 -1.69 -4.00
CA ARG A 114 15.91 -2.88 -3.17
C ARG A 114 16.40 -2.51 -1.77
N GLY A 115 15.74 -3.03 -0.74
CA GLY A 115 16.07 -2.80 0.66
C GLY A 115 15.55 -1.48 1.24
N ASN A 116 15.00 -0.57 0.42
CA ASN A 116 14.53 0.75 0.86
C ASN A 116 13.09 0.74 1.43
N GLY A 117 12.45 -0.42 1.48
CA GLY A 117 11.12 -0.57 2.07
C GLY A 117 11.14 -0.24 3.57
N TRP A 118 10.00 0.22 4.08
CA TRP A 118 9.78 0.49 5.51
C TRP A 118 8.69 -0.40 6.11
N CYS A 119 7.87 -1.04 5.27
CA CYS A 119 6.69 -1.80 5.65
C CYS A 119 6.92 -3.32 5.56
N PRO A 120 6.42 -4.12 6.51
CA PRO A 120 5.93 -3.71 7.81
C PRO A 120 7.07 -3.20 8.71
N PRO A 121 6.78 -2.33 9.70
CA PRO A 121 7.75 -2.02 10.74
C PRO A 121 8.06 -3.28 11.56
N ARG A 122 9.26 -3.36 12.15
CA ARG A 122 9.78 -4.60 12.77
C ARG A 122 8.85 -5.26 13.81
N HIS A 123 8.16 -4.45 14.62
CA HIS A 123 7.24 -4.96 15.64
C HIS A 123 5.91 -5.50 15.07
N ALA A 124 5.62 -5.21 13.80
CA ALA A 124 4.38 -5.56 13.13
C ALA A 124 4.57 -6.65 12.04
N GLU A 125 5.75 -7.25 11.95
CA GLU A 125 6.06 -8.32 11.01
C GLU A 125 5.17 -9.56 11.23
N TYR A 126 4.65 -10.16 10.15
CA TYR A 126 3.96 -11.46 10.24
C TYR A 126 4.90 -12.57 10.70
N ALA A 127 4.34 -13.70 11.14
CA ALA A 127 5.14 -14.85 11.57
C ALA A 127 6.01 -15.38 10.42
N GLY A 128 7.34 -15.46 10.64
CA GLY A 128 8.28 -15.92 9.63
C GLY A 128 8.66 -14.88 8.58
N PHE A 129 8.45 -13.59 8.87
CA PHE A 129 8.85 -12.49 7.99
C PHE A 129 10.32 -12.59 7.56
N GLN A 130 10.55 -12.38 6.26
CA GLN A 130 11.89 -12.30 5.67
C GLN A 130 11.99 -10.99 4.90
N ALA A 131 12.89 -10.10 5.32
CA ALA A 131 13.23 -8.94 4.51
C ALA A 131 13.97 -9.41 3.25
N GLU A 132 13.73 -8.75 2.13
CA GLU A 132 14.61 -8.88 0.98
C GLU A 132 16.01 -8.41 1.38
N ALA A 133 17.04 -9.18 1.03
CA ALA A 133 18.42 -8.80 1.33
C ALA A 133 18.72 -7.45 0.66
N ALA A 134 19.45 -6.57 1.36
CA ALA A 134 19.95 -5.33 0.77
C ALA A 134 20.81 -5.63 -0.47
N ALA A 135 20.82 -4.69 -1.42
CA ALA A 135 21.67 -4.78 -2.62
C ALA A 135 23.15 -4.65 -2.25
#